data_AF-A0A242K4Y3-F1
#
_entry.id   AF-A0A242K4Y3-F1
#
_cell.length_a   1.000
_cell.length_b   1.000
_cell.length_c   1.000
_cell.angle_alpha   90.00
_cell.angle_beta   90.00
_cell.angle_gamma   90.00
#
_symmetry.space_group_name_H-M   'P 1'
#
loop_
_entity.id
_entity.type
_entity.pdbx_description
1 polymer ?
#
loop_
_entity_poly.entity_id
_entity_poly.type
_entity_poly.pdbx_seq_one_letter_code
_entity_poly.pdbx_strand_id
1 'polypeptide(L)'
;MKKRHLAGMLALGFVGALFIGGQESSAEVLKGSIDLKGGTTTIVTENGVNVLKKGKKSYELTEETVIYSSCALTVNLNNTLPVNIDSIYTKSSLYVNGNGELNADTKQGQFGINVGGYFKPFYCSGKGKITAKGNEAGIRVHNEIRMKAGTVEAYGTNYGIWCNNDIKPFLSSVLKGTATQGTGIWAYRDIYAWTGATVVGEGKVSGARSAIAHIQAEGKGSSITGISNDINSGIAALQADKKMLRAYCGAVVREEYRKPTFELSFETPVFVTNYKSVKRNMNNMKNYNWTSEPGGVYLNNQGGLLADPAKGTPSSMRVVGTRQAKNCCIVNYGVKCEPTQLKTCGVHQVIFSEAPTAFTVTITVNYWIDLDGSGDYILYKTESPKYKLGEMVSIEELKAKHPFADGVSFVEGHPVSDFEATEDGTVNLYFEGDIITKK
;
A
#
# COMPACT_ATOMS: atom_id res chain seq x y z
N MET A 1 -1.66 -36.30 89.91
CA MET A 1 -1.85 -35.25 88.88
C MET A 1 -0.52 -35.09 88.14
N LYS A 2 -0.49 -35.43 86.84
CA LYS A 2 0.75 -35.73 86.08
C LYS A 2 1.30 -34.55 85.28
N LYS A 3 2.60 -34.64 85.01
CA LYS A 3 3.64 -33.66 84.66
C LYS A 3 3.60 -33.09 83.22
N ARG A 4 4.38 -32.01 83.04
CA ARG A 4 4.82 -31.35 81.79
C ARG A 4 5.96 -32.11 81.05
N HIS A 5 6.21 -31.65 79.81
CA HIS A 5 7.41 -31.79 78.93
C HIS A 5 7.57 -33.14 78.21
N LEU A 6 8.26 -33.32 77.07
CA LEU A 6 8.80 -32.55 75.92
C LEU A 6 9.67 -33.62 75.19
N ALA A 7 9.75 -33.59 73.85
CA ALA A 7 10.69 -34.34 72.99
C ALA A 7 10.51 -35.88 72.95
N GLY A 8 10.64 -36.62 71.86
CA GLY A 8 11.22 -36.36 70.54
C GLY A 8 12.15 -37.53 70.20
N MET A 9 11.86 -38.32 69.17
CA MET A 9 12.83 -38.82 68.17
C MET A 9 12.24 -39.89 67.22
N LEU A 10 12.57 -39.66 65.94
CA LEU A 10 12.53 -40.46 64.74
C LEU A 10 12.38 -42.00 64.85
N ALA A 11 11.54 -42.54 63.97
CA ALA A 11 11.89 -43.71 63.15
C ALA A 11 11.35 -43.52 61.72
N LEU A 12 12.26 -43.63 60.76
CA LEU A 12 12.05 -43.61 59.31
C LEU A 12 11.19 -44.81 58.86
N GLY A 13 10.32 -44.58 57.86
CA GLY A 13 9.61 -45.66 57.18
C GLY A 13 8.57 -45.14 56.21
N PHE A 14 9.00 -44.74 55.02
CA PHE A 14 8.12 -44.56 53.85
C PHE A 14 7.25 -45.80 53.63
N VAL A 15 5.96 -45.62 53.35
CA VAL A 15 5.27 -46.00 52.09
C VAL A 15 3.77 -45.71 52.26
N GLY A 16 3.22 -44.91 51.35
CA GLY A 16 1.82 -45.05 50.92
C GLY A 16 0.76 -44.20 51.63
N ALA A 17 0.69 -42.92 51.30
CA ALA A 17 -0.56 -42.16 51.38
C ALA A 17 -0.67 -41.22 50.17
N LEU A 18 -1.30 -41.77 49.13
CA LEU A 18 -2.06 -41.09 48.08
C LEU A 18 -1.94 -39.55 48.06
N PHE A 19 -1.04 -39.06 47.22
CA PHE A 19 -1.23 -37.78 46.55
C PHE A 19 -2.46 -37.91 45.64
N ILE A 20 -3.64 -37.59 46.16
CA ILE A 20 -4.75 -37.17 45.29
C ILE A 20 -4.36 -35.76 44.86
N GLY A 21 -3.66 -35.70 43.73
CA GLY A 21 -3.37 -34.46 43.04
C GLY A 21 -4.69 -33.74 42.79
N GLY A 22 -4.85 -32.59 43.43
CA GLY A 22 -5.88 -31.64 43.05
C GLY A 22 -5.61 -31.28 41.59
N GLN A 23 -6.49 -31.72 40.72
CA GLN A 23 -6.56 -31.30 39.33
C GLN A 23 -6.59 -29.77 39.35
N GLU A 24 -5.52 -29.12 38.87
CA GLU A 24 -5.48 -27.66 38.70
C GLU A 24 -6.76 -27.29 37.95
N SER A 25 -7.58 -26.44 38.56
CA SER A 25 -8.84 -25.99 37.96
C SER A 25 -8.52 -25.40 36.59
N SER A 26 -8.91 -26.08 35.52
CA SER A 26 -8.76 -25.58 34.17
C SER A 26 -9.46 -24.23 34.08
N ALA A 27 -8.75 -23.21 33.59
CA ALA A 27 -9.32 -21.88 33.43
C ALA A 27 -10.60 -21.97 32.57
N GLU A 28 -11.67 -21.27 32.97
CA GLU A 28 -12.91 -21.26 32.20
C GLU A 28 -12.66 -20.59 30.85
N VAL A 29 -13.15 -21.13 29.73
CA VAL A 29 -13.02 -20.48 28.42
C VAL A 29 -13.77 -19.14 28.44
N LEU A 30 -13.10 -18.05 28.04
CA LEU A 30 -13.73 -16.73 28.01
C LEU A 30 -14.80 -16.65 26.91
N LYS A 31 -16.07 -16.64 27.31
CA LYS A 31 -17.20 -16.43 26.40
C LYS A 31 -17.48 -14.93 26.19
N GLY A 32 -17.88 -14.56 24.98
CA GLY A 32 -18.19 -13.16 24.63
C GLY A 32 -19.34 -12.50 25.41
N SER A 33 -20.18 -13.29 26.09
CA SER A 33 -21.23 -12.78 26.99
C SER A 33 -20.68 -12.24 28.33
N ILE A 34 -19.41 -12.50 28.65
CA ILE A 34 -18.78 -12.05 29.89
C ILE A 34 -18.26 -10.63 29.71
N ASP A 35 -18.89 -9.68 30.39
CA ASP A 35 -18.40 -8.30 30.47
C ASP A 35 -17.28 -8.18 31.50
N LEU A 36 -16.09 -7.80 31.06
CA LEU A 36 -14.95 -7.60 31.95
C LEU A 36 -15.09 -6.34 32.82
N LYS A 37 -16.05 -5.43 32.60
CA LYS A 37 -16.30 -4.22 33.43
C LYS A 37 -15.08 -3.30 33.63
N GLY A 38 -14.11 -3.32 32.71
CA GLY A 38 -12.96 -2.42 32.66
C GLY A 38 -11.81 -2.78 33.62
N GLY A 39 -10.82 -1.90 33.76
CA GLY A 39 -9.64 -2.12 34.61
C GLY A 39 -8.53 -2.92 33.93
N THR A 40 -7.58 -3.42 34.72
CA THR A 40 -6.38 -4.09 34.21
C THR A 40 -6.57 -5.61 34.15
N THR A 41 -6.19 -6.20 33.03
CA THR A 41 -6.12 -7.64 32.78
C THR A 41 -4.77 -8.00 32.19
N THR A 42 -4.26 -9.18 32.48
CA THR A 42 -2.98 -9.68 31.94
C THR A 42 -3.23 -10.93 31.14
N ILE A 43 -2.70 -11.00 29.93
CA ILE A 43 -2.64 -12.24 29.14
C ILE A 43 -1.26 -12.85 29.36
N VAL A 44 -1.20 -14.11 29.77
CA VAL A 44 0.03 -14.85 30.07
C VAL A 44 -0.06 -16.25 29.47
N THR A 45 1.07 -16.81 29.08
CA THR A 45 1.15 -18.21 28.64
C THR A 45 1.46 -19.10 29.84
N GLU A 46 0.58 -20.05 30.13
CA GLU A 46 0.70 -21.01 31.23
C GLU A 46 0.44 -22.41 30.69
N ASN A 47 1.32 -23.37 31.00
CA ASN A 47 1.19 -24.76 30.55
C ASN A 47 0.94 -24.91 29.03
N GLY A 48 1.50 -24.01 28.22
CA GLY A 48 1.36 -24.01 26.75
C GLY A 48 0.10 -23.34 26.21
N VAL A 49 -0.80 -22.84 27.06
CA VAL A 49 -2.04 -22.13 26.65
C VAL A 49 -2.00 -20.66 27.07
N ASN A 50 -2.74 -19.81 26.37
CA ASN A 50 -2.87 -18.40 26.74
C ASN A 50 -4.07 -18.19 27.67
N VAL A 51 -3.84 -17.51 28.80
CA VAL A 51 -4.83 -17.28 29.84
C VAL A 51 -4.96 -15.78 30.12
N LEU A 52 -6.18 -15.27 30.18
CA LEU A 52 -6.50 -13.92 30.66
C LEU A 52 -6.76 -13.94 32.16
N LYS A 53 -5.94 -13.19 32.90
CA LYS A 53 -6.07 -13.00 34.34
C LYS A 53 -6.67 -11.64 34.67
N LYS A 54 -7.69 -11.64 35.53
CA LYS A 54 -8.37 -10.45 36.04
C LYS A 54 -8.70 -10.62 37.53
N GLY A 55 -7.94 -9.94 38.39
CA GLY A 55 -8.08 -10.13 39.83
C GLY A 55 -7.86 -11.60 40.19
N LYS A 56 -8.85 -12.26 40.81
CA LYS A 56 -8.81 -13.69 41.15
C LYS A 56 -9.33 -14.62 40.04
N LYS A 57 -9.84 -14.07 38.93
CA LYS A 57 -10.40 -14.87 37.83
C LYS A 57 -9.35 -15.12 36.76
N SER A 58 -9.38 -16.31 36.18
CA SER A 58 -8.53 -16.75 35.08
C SER A 58 -9.40 -17.37 34.01
N TYR A 59 -9.15 -16.99 32.75
CA TYR A 59 -9.91 -17.50 31.61
C TYR A 59 -8.99 -17.99 30.50
N GLU A 60 -9.25 -19.18 29.96
CA GLU A 60 -8.54 -19.67 28.79
C GLU A 60 -8.96 -18.87 27.55
N LEU A 61 -7.99 -18.54 26.69
CA LEU A 61 -8.19 -17.81 25.45
C LEU A 61 -8.03 -18.76 24.26
N THR A 62 -9.05 -18.80 23.41
CA THR A 62 -9.14 -19.58 22.19
C THR A 62 -9.46 -18.69 20.99
N GLU A 63 -9.37 -19.22 19.77
CA GLU A 63 -9.73 -18.48 18.55
C GLU A 63 -11.20 -18.03 18.50
N GLU A 64 -12.08 -18.59 19.34
CA GLU A 64 -13.49 -18.21 19.44
C GLU A 64 -13.73 -17.13 20.51
N THR A 65 -12.68 -16.76 21.25
CA THR A 65 -12.80 -15.84 22.38
C THR A 65 -13.10 -14.43 21.92
N VAL A 66 -14.09 -13.81 22.55
CA VAL A 66 -14.40 -12.38 22.40
C VAL A 66 -14.14 -11.68 23.72
N ILE A 67 -13.17 -10.75 23.72
CA ILE A 67 -12.87 -9.92 24.89
C ILE A 67 -13.81 -8.71 24.86
N TYR A 68 -14.84 -8.73 25.70
CA TYR A 68 -15.79 -7.63 25.82
C TYR A 68 -15.60 -6.81 27.09
N SER A 69 -15.69 -5.48 26.97
CA SER A 69 -15.82 -4.60 28.13
C SER A 69 -16.73 -3.39 27.89
N SER A 70 -17.65 -3.17 28.83
CA SER A 70 -18.47 -1.94 28.87
C SER A 70 -17.72 -0.68 29.34
N CYS A 71 -16.51 -0.83 29.89
CA CYS A 71 -15.69 0.25 30.44
C CYS A 71 -14.31 0.29 29.78
N ALA A 72 -13.43 1.19 30.24
CA ALA A 72 -12.05 1.24 29.77
C ALA A 72 -11.26 0.01 30.24
N LEU A 73 -10.59 -0.68 29.31
CA LEU A 73 -9.86 -1.92 29.56
C LEU A 73 -8.36 -1.70 29.30
N THR A 74 -7.52 -2.20 30.19
CA THR A 74 -6.08 -2.31 29.99
C THR A 74 -5.69 -3.78 29.88
N VAL A 75 -5.07 -4.18 28.77
CA VAL A 75 -4.56 -5.52 28.52
C VAL A 75 -3.04 -5.49 28.55
N ASN A 76 -2.41 -6.22 29.48
CA ASN A 76 -0.97 -6.42 29.51
C ASN A 76 -0.62 -7.75 28.84
N LEU A 77 0.14 -7.70 27.75
CA LEU A 77 0.62 -8.85 26.98
C LEU A 77 1.94 -9.36 27.58
N ASN A 78 1.83 -10.35 28.46
CA ASN A 78 2.95 -11.08 29.08
C ASN A 78 3.01 -12.54 28.58
N ASN A 79 2.39 -12.82 27.45
CA ASN A 79 2.42 -14.10 26.79
C ASN A 79 3.77 -14.33 26.07
N THR A 80 4.22 -15.58 26.08
CA THR A 80 5.42 -16.04 25.36
C THR A 80 5.08 -16.72 24.05
N LEU A 81 3.82 -17.11 23.85
CA LEU A 81 3.27 -17.60 22.59
C LEU A 81 2.24 -16.60 22.06
N PRO A 82 2.14 -16.37 20.73
CA PRO A 82 1.08 -15.52 20.17
C PRO A 82 -0.29 -15.96 20.66
N VAL A 83 -1.11 -15.00 21.13
CA VAL A 83 -2.50 -15.28 21.51
C VAL A 83 -3.42 -15.02 20.32
N ASN A 84 -4.25 -15.99 19.97
CA ASN A 84 -5.23 -15.89 18.91
C ASN A 84 -6.63 -15.87 19.52
N ILE A 85 -7.42 -14.85 19.17
CA ILE A 85 -8.80 -14.66 19.60
C ILE A 85 -9.66 -14.23 18.41
N ASP A 86 -10.98 -14.29 18.56
CA ASP A 86 -11.90 -13.76 17.54
C ASP A 86 -11.83 -12.24 17.51
N SER A 87 -12.05 -11.58 18.65
CA SER A 87 -12.19 -10.12 18.65
C SER A 87 -12.09 -9.44 20.03
N ILE A 88 -11.90 -8.12 20.01
CA ILE A 88 -11.99 -7.25 21.18
C ILE A 88 -13.02 -6.15 20.97
N TYR A 89 -13.97 -6.02 21.90
CA TYR A 89 -14.98 -4.97 21.90
C TYR A 89 -14.92 -4.18 23.21
N THR A 90 -14.62 -2.88 23.12
CA THR A 90 -14.66 -1.98 24.28
C THR A 90 -15.58 -0.79 24.01
N LYS A 91 -16.54 -0.52 24.90
CA LYS A 91 -17.42 0.66 24.78
C LYS A 91 -16.70 1.98 25.09
N SER A 92 -15.55 1.92 25.76
CA SER A 92 -14.71 3.08 26.11
C SER A 92 -13.32 2.92 25.49
N SER A 93 -12.26 3.05 26.29
CA SER A 93 -10.87 3.00 25.80
C SER A 93 -10.25 1.62 25.95
N LEU A 94 -9.36 1.26 25.03
CA LEU A 94 -8.52 0.06 25.09
C LEU A 94 -7.06 0.49 25.17
N TYR A 95 -6.39 0.08 26.25
CA TYR A 95 -4.95 0.21 26.42
C TYR A 95 -4.33 -1.17 26.29
N VAL A 96 -3.27 -1.29 25.50
CA VAL A 96 -2.52 -2.55 25.40
C VAL A 96 -1.06 -2.25 25.72
N ASN A 97 -0.45 -3.02 26.61
CA ASN A 97 0.96 -2.86 26.97
C ASN A 97 1.67 -4.21 26.92
N GLY A 98 2.99 -4.22 27.09
CA GLY A 98 3.79 -5.44 27.16
C GLY A 98 4.47 -5.81 25.85
N ASN A 99 5.15 -6.96 25.84
CA ASN A 99 6.01 -7.40 24.74
C ASN A 99 5.46 -8.62 24.00
N GLY A 100 4.32 -9.15 24.41
CA GLY A 100 3.68 -10.28 23.73
C GLY A 100 3.04 -9.93 22.39
N GLU A 101 2.50 -10.95 21.73
CA GLU A 101 1.81 -10.85 20.45
C GLU A 101 0.33 -11.25 20.60
N LEU A 102 -0.57 -10.43 20.04
CA LEU A 102 -2.02 -10.63 20.05
C LEU A 102 -2.57 -10.58 18.61
N ASN A 103 -3.31 -11.62 18.22
CA ASN A 103 -4.02 -11.71 16.96
C ASN A 103 -5.53 -11.77 17.24
N ALA A 104 -6.27 -10.78 16.73
CA ALA A 104 -7.73 -10.73 16.77
C ALA A 104 -8.27 -10.87 15.34
N ASP A 105 -8.56 -12.10 14.90
CA ASP A 105 -9.06 -12.41 13.56
C ASP A 105 -10.50 -12.90 13.66
N THR A 106 -11.46 -11.99 13.40
CA THR A 106 -12.87 -12.36 13.55
C THR A 106 -13.34 -13.16 12.36
N LYS A 107 -13.96 -14.32 12.62
CA LYS A 107 -14.46 -15.22 11.56
C LYS A 107 -15.79 -14.73 10.97
N GLN A 108 -16.61 -14.07 11.79
CA GLN A 108 -17.97 -13.63 11.40
C GLN A 108 -18.27 -12.16 11.75
N GLY A 109 -17.48 -11.54 12.61
CA GLY A 109 -17.68 -10.16 13.05
C GLY A 109 -17.30 -9.12 12.01
N GLN A 110 -17.75 -7.89 12.24
CA GLN A 110 -17.38 -6.74 11.40
C GLN A 110 -15.95 -6.26 11.68
N PHE A 111 -15.50 -6.41 12.93
CA PHE A 111 -14.26 -5.82 13.43
C PHE A 111 -13.43 -6.82 14.22
N GLY A 112 -12.11 -6.86 13.99
CA GLY A 112 -11.19 -7.58 14.89
C GLY A 112 -11.05 -6.84 16.21
N ILE A 113 -10.90 -5.51 16.18
CA ILE A 113 -10.89 -4.65 17.36
C ILE A 113 -11.83 -3.47 17.17
N ASN A 114 -12.77 -3.26 18.09
CA ASN A 114 -13.70 -2.13 18.10
C ASN A 114 -13.65 -1.37 19.43
N VAL A 115 -13.39 -0.06 19.37
CA VAL A 115 -13.13 0.79 20.52
C VAL A 115 -13.97 2.06 20.46
N GLY A 116 -14.84 2.27 21.45
CA GLY A 116 -15.73 3.43 21.54
C GLY A 116 -15.05 4.75 21.91
N GLY A 117 -13.82 4.70 22.43
CA GLY A 117 -13.02 5.86 22.83
C GLY A 117 -11.62 5.82 22.24
N TYR A 118 -10.60 5.75 23.11
CA TYR A 118 -9.19 5.78 22.71
C TYR A 118 -8.62 4.39 22.57
N PHE A 119 -7.87 4.14 21.49
CA PHE A 119 -7.02 2.96 21.38
C PHE A 119 -5.56 3.36 21.59
N LYS A 120 -4.94 2.86 22.66
CA LYS A 120 -3.58 3.20 23.05
C LYS A 120 -2.68 1.97 23.16
N PRO A 121 -2.32 1.34 22.03
CA PRO A 121 -1.40 0.22 22.03
C PRO A 121 0.03 0.72 22.27
N PHE A 122 0.72 0.11 23.22
CA PHE A 122 2.11 0.34 23.58
C PHE A 122 2.43 1.83 23.78
N TYR A 123 1.48 2.58 24.32
CA TYR A 123 1.64 4.01 24.59
C TYR A 123 2.40 4.26 25.89
N CYS A 124 2.15 3.44 26.90
CA CYS A 124 2.79 3.54 28.22
C CYS A 124 4.05 2.67 28.29
N SER A 125 3.97 1.42 27.85
CA SER A 125 5.10 0.48 27.90
C SER A 125 4.94 -0.67 26.91
N GLY A 126 6.09 -1.30 26.59
CA GLY A 126 6.15 -2.49 25.75
C GLY A 126 6.44 -2.21 24.28
N LYS A 127 6.83 -3.25 23.55
CA LYS A 127 7.10 -3.25 22.10
C LYS A 127 6.47 -4.47 21.42
N GLY A 128 5.32 -4.92 21.93
CA GLY A 128 4.62 -6.08 21.41
C GLY A 128 4.03 -5.85 20.01
N LYS A 129 3.27 -6.84 19.56
CA LYS A 129 2.63 -6.85 18.24
C LYS A 129 1.13 -7.12 18.37
N ILE A 130 0.33 -6.37 17.63
CA ILE A 130 -1.11 -6.60 17.50
C ILE A 130 -1.43 -6.77 16.02
N THR A 131 -2.07 -7.88 15.68
CA THR A 131 -2.68 -8.09 14.37
C THR A 131 -4.19 -8.13 14.54
N ALA A 132 -4.94 -7.36 13.78
CA ALA A 132 -6.40 -7.35 13.85
C ALA A 132 -7.02 -7.47 12.46
N LYS A 133 -7.95 -8.41 12.28
CA LYS A 133 -8.62 -8.65 11.01
C LYS A 133 -10.12 -8.69 11.19
N GLY A 134 -10.84 -8.00 10.30
CA GLY A 134 -12.30 -7.89 10.33
C GLY A 134 -12.93 -7.80 8.95
N ASN A 135 -14.18 -8.25 8.84
CA ASN A 135 -14.89 -8.31 7.56
C ASN A 135 -15.25 -6.91 7.01
N GLU A 136 -15.38 -5.90 7.87
CA GLU A 136 -15.51 -4.50 7.47
C GLU A 136 -14.21 -3.74 7.72
N ALA A 137 -13.73 -3.72 8.96
CA ALA A 137 -12.47 -3.10 9.34
C ALA A 137 -11.64 -3.95 10.29
N GLY A 138 -10.32 -3.99 10.12
CA GLY A 138 -9.44 -4.66 11.10
C GLY A 138 -9.56 -4.00 12.48
N ILE A 139 -9.43 -2.67 12.51
CA ILE A 139 -9.55 -1.85 13.72
C ILE A 139 -10.52 -0.69 13.48
N ARG A 140 -11.48 -0.52 14.39
CA ARG A 140 -12.41 0.62 14.43
C ARG A 140 -12.26 1.39 15.75
N VAL A 141 -12.00 2.69 15.67
CA VAL A 141 -11.82 3.58 16.83
C VAL A 141 -12.64 4.85 16.68
N HIS A 142 -13.54 5.12 17.63
CA HIS A 142 -14.45 6.27 17.57
C HIS A 142 -13.83 7.60 18.01
N ASN A 143 -12.69 7.56 18.70
CA ASN A 143 -11.94 8.78 19.01
C ASN A 143 -10.55 8.69 18.38
N GLU A 144 -9.51 8.36 19.13
CA GLU A 144 -8.12 8.57 18.70
C GLU A 144 -7.26 7.32 18.93
N ILE A 145 -6.30 7.11 18.02
CA ILE A 145 -5.24 6.11 18.17
C ILE A 145 -3.95 6.81 18.60
N ARG A 146 -3.33 6.37 19.70
CA ARG A 146 -1.98 6.83 20.11
C ARG A 146 -1.07 5.66 20.46
N MET A 147 0.11 5.60 19.85
CA MET A 147 1.10 4.56 20.15
C MET A 147 2.51 5.14 20.21
N LYS A 148 3.35 4.65 21.12
CA LYS A 148 4.75 5.09 21.26
C LYS A 148 5.77 4.00 20.91
N ALA A 149 5.30 2.79 20.63
CA ALA A 149 6.16 1.64 20.39
C ALA A 149 5.34 0.50 19.76
N GLY A 150 6.02 -0.62 19.52
CA GLY A 150 5.41 -1.84 19.01
C GLY A 150 4.87 -1.72 17.60
N THR A 151 4.20 -2.79 17.18
CA THR A 151 3.64 -2.92 15.84
C THR A 151 2.16 -3.21 15.92
N VAL A 152 1.37 -2.49 15.13
CA VAL A 152 -0.06 -2.74 14.96
C VAL A 152 -0.34 -2.89 13.48
N GLU A 153 -0.85 -4.03 13.08
CA GLU A 153 -1.27 -4.33 11.71
C GLU A 153 -2.76 -4.63 11.70
N ALA A 154 -3.48 -4.01 10.78
CA ALA A 154 -4.93 -4.17 10.68
C ALA A 154 -5.36 -4.45 9.24
N TYR A 155 -6.23 -5.45 9.08
CA TYR A 155 -6.69 -5.93 7.78
C TYR A 155 -8.22 -5.91 7.72
N GLY A 156 -8.80 -5.36 6.65
CA GLY A 156 -10.23 -5.45 6.44
C GLY A 156 -10.66 -5.27 5.00
N THR A 157 -11.96 -5.38 4.74
CA THR A 157 -12.49 -5.20 3.37
C THR A 157 -12.56 -3.71 3.03
N ASN A 158 -13.21 -2.93 3.88
CA ASN A 158 -13.44 -1.49 3.65
C ASN A 158 -12.34 -0.65 4.28
N TYR A 159 -11.84 -1.05 5.44
CA TYR A 159 -10.76 -0.36 6.12
C TYR A 159 -9.76 -1.33 6.73
N GLY A 160 -8.46 -1.07 6.66
CA GLY A 160 -7.53 -1.68 7.61
C GLY A 160 -7.78 -1.06 8.99
N ILE A 161 -7.71 0.27 9.04
CA ILE A 161 -7.94 1.09 10.23
C ILE A 161 -8.96 2.17 9.91
N TRP A 162 -10.01 2.27 10.72
CA TRP A 162 -10.96 3.38 10.72
C TRP A 162 -10.88 4.13 12.05
N CYS A 163 -10.63 5.44 12.00
CA CYS A 163 -10.54 6.30 13.17
C CYS A 163 -11.32 7.60 12.96
N ASN A 164 -12.30 7.88 13.82
CA ASN A 164 -13.16 9.07 13.69
C ASN A 164 -12.53 10.38 14.22
N ASN A 165 -11.24 10.38 14.55
CA ASN A 165 -10.51 11.57 14.97
C ASN A 165 -9.06 11.50 14.46
N ASP A 166 -8.07 11.58 15.35
CA ASP A 166 -6.65 11.61 15.02
C ASP A 166 -5.97 10.24 15.18
N ILE A 167 -4.94 10.00 14.37
CA ILE A 167 -4.01 8.88 14.49
C ILE A 167 -2.62 9.44 14.77
N LYS A 168 -2.06 9.13 15.95
CA LYS A 168 -0.76 9.67 16.44
C LYS A 168 0.22 8.57 16.90
N PRO A 169 0.87 7.88 15.97
CA PRO A 169 2.11 7.14 16.17
C PRO A 169 3.31 8.04 16.53
N PHE A 170 4.12 7.60 17.49
CA PHE A 170 5.31 8.28 18.00
C PHE A 170 6.50 7.31 18.15
N LEU A 171 7.71 7.84 18.21
CA LEU A 171 8.94 7.09 18.49
C LEU A 171 9.08 5.92 17.49
N SER A 172 9.50 4.73 17.93
CA SER A 172 9.74 3.58 17.04
C SER A 172 8.48 2.75 16.74
N SER A 173 7.30 3.36 16.75
CA SER A 173 6.03 2.65 16.57
C SER A 173 5.71 2.39 15.09
N VAL A 174 5.16 1.23 14.77
CA VAL A 174 4.72 0.87 13.40
C VAL A 174 3.21 0.66 13.37
N LEU A 175 2.50 1.41 12.52
CA LEU A 175 1.07 1.28 12.30
C LEU A 175 0.80 0.98 10.82
N LYS A 176 0.22 -0.20 10.54
CA LYS A 176 -0.14 -0.62 9.19
C LYS A 176 -1.63 -0.90 9.09
N GLY A 177 -2.26 -0.38 8.04
CA GLY A 177 -3.66 -0.68 7.71
C GLY A 177 -3.78 -1.09 6.25
N THR A 178 -4.32 -2.28 6.01
CA THR A 178 -4.55 -2.85 4.68
C THR A 178 -6.05 -3.09 4.43
N ALA A 179 -6.58 -2.57 3.32
CA ALA A 179 -7.95 -2.74 2.88
C ALA A 179 -8.02 -3.36 1.48
N THR A 180 -8.81 -4.42 1.29
CA THR A 180 -8.88 -5.11 -0.01
C THR A 180 -9.74 -4.36 -1.03
N GLN A 181 -10.78 -3.63 -0.59
CA GLN A 181 -11.69 -2.89 -1.46
C GLN A 181 -11.77 -1.39 -1.16
N GLY A 182 -11.45 -0.98 0.07
CA GLY A 182 -11.60 0.42 0.50
C GLY A 182 -10.28 1.15 0.79
N THR A 183 -10.21 1.78 1.96
CA THR A 183 -9.12 2.66 2.38
C THR A 183 -8.25 1.99 3.44
N GLY A 184 -6.93 1.86 3.22
CA GLY A 184 -6.05 1.19 4.18
C GLY A 184 -6.12 1.77 5.59
N ILE A 185 -5.92 3.08 5.71
CA ILE A 185 -6.05 3.86 6.95
C ILE A 185 -6.92 5.07 6.67
N TRP A 186 -8.07 5.14 7.31
CA TRP A 186 -8.96 6.29 7.29
C TRP A 186 -8.95 7.00 8.64
N ALA A 187 -8.65 8.30 8.63
CA ALA A 187 -8.82 9.17 9.78
C ALA A 187 -9.77 10.32 9.41
N TYR A 188 -10.68 10.67 10.31
CA TYR A 188 -11.52 11.85 10.10
C TYR A 188 -10.67 13.12 10.10
N ARG A 189 -9.77 13.27 11.08
CA ARG A 189 -8.88 14.44 11.23
C ARG A 189 -7.47 14.09 10.81
N ASP A 190 -6.49 14.11 11.70
CA ASP A 190 -5.08 14.05 11.30
C ASP A 190 -4.51 12.63 11.32
N ILE A 191 -3.53 12.37 10.45
CA ILE A 191 -2.62 11.22 10.54
C ILE A 191 -1.21 11.75 10.76
N TYR A 192 -0.58 11.36 11.87
CA TYR A 192 0.78 11.76 12.22
C TYR A 192 1.74 10.57 12.20
N ALA A 193 3.02 10.85 11.96
CA ALA A 193 4.12 9.95 12.25
C ALA A 193 5.26 10.77 12.86
N TRP A 194 5.48 10.63 14.16
CA TRP A 194 6.41 11.48 14.91
C TRP A 194 7.61 10.73 15.47
N THR A 195 8.78 11.34 15.40
CA THR A 195 10.00 10.91 16.11
C THR A 195 10.47 9.49 15.78
N GLY A 196 10.41 9.07 14.51
CA GLY A 196 10.83 7.73 14.05
C GLY A 196 9.68 6.78 13.70
N ALA A 197 8.43 7.24 13.82
CA ALA A 197 7.27 6.37 13.66
C ALA A 197 7.01 6.06 12.19
N THR A 198 6.48 4.87 11.91
CA THR A 198 6.14 4.44 10.56
C THR A 198 4.65 4.18 10.45
N VAL A 199 4.02 4.79 9.44
CA VAL A 199 2.62 4.56 9.08
C VAL A 199 2.54 4.06 7.65
N VAL A 200 1.86 2.93 7.44
CA VAL A 200 1.72 2.31 6.11
C VAL A 200 0.24 2.10 5.81
N GLY A 201 -0.28 2.82 4.81
CA GLY A 201 -1.64 2.64 4.32
C GLY A 201 -1.68 1.88 3.01
N GLU A 202 -2.42 0.78 2.94
CA GLU A 202 -2.61 0.00 1.71
C GLU A 202 -4.10 -0.15 1.46
N GLY A 203 -4.64 0.47 0.42
CA GLY A 203 -6.04 0.27 0.06
C GLY A 203 -6.26 0.41 -1.44
N LYS A 204 -7.29 -0.26 -1.95
CA LYS A 204 -7.69 -0.20 -3.37
C LYS A 204 -8.14 1.21 -3.78
N VAL A 205 -8.89 1.89 -2.92
CA VAL A 205 -9.40 3.25 -3.19
C VAL A 205 -8.39 4.33 -2.79
N SER A 206 -7.77 4.17 -1.62
CA SER A 206 -6.71 5.03 -1.11
C SER A 206 -5.94 4.29 -0.02
N GLY A 207 -4.65 4.58 0.19
CA GLY A 207 -3.93 3.91 1.27
C GLY A 207 -4.08 4.65 2.59
N ALA A 208 -3.43 5.80 2.82
CA ALA A 208 -3.65 6.62 4.02
C ALA A 208 -4.41 7.92 3.70
N ARG A 209 -5.57 8.12 4.34
CA ARG A 209 -6.50 9.21 4.03
C ARG A 209 -6.94 9.99 5.26
N SER A 210 -6.84 11.32 5.17
CA SER A 210 -7.43 12.28 6.11
C SER A 210 -8.70 12.91 5.52
N ALA A 211 -9.82 12.88 6.26
CA ALA A 211 -11.11 13.39 5.78
C ALA A 211 -11.25 14.91 5.87
N ILE A 212 -10.66 15.59 6.87
CA ILE A 212 -10.78 17.05 7.03
C ILE A 212 -9.49 17.79 7.40
N ALA A 213 -8.34 17.11 7.57
CA ALA A 213 -7.12 17.74 8.10
C ALA A 213 -5.83 17.28 7.39
N HIS A 214 -4.74 17.03 8.13
CA HIS A 214 -3.41 16.83 7.57
C HIS A 214 -2.94 15.37 7.62
N ILE A 215 -1.97 15.07 6.75
CA ILE A 215 -1.11 13.90 6.88
C ILE A 215 0.31 14.44 7.09
N GLN A 216 0.90 14.18 8.26
CA GLN A 216 2.16 14.82 8.68
C GLN A 216 3.16 13.82 9.26
N ALA A 217 4.31 13.71 8.59
CA ALA A 217 5.48 13.03 9.13
C ALA A 217 6.48 14.07 9.68
N GLU A 218 7.03 13.85 10.87
CA GLU A 218 8.00 14.76 11.49
C GLU A 218 9.04 14.02 12.31
N GLY A 219 10.29 14.46 12.17
CA GLY A 219 11.45 13.86 12.84
C GLY A 219 12.14 12.82 11.97
N LYS A 220 13.46 12.72 12.13
CA LYS A 220 14.30 11.80 11.34
C LYS A 220 13.84 10.36 11.57
N GLY A 221 13.71 9.62 10.48
CA GLY A 221 13.23 8.22 10.49
C GLY A 221 11.72 8.07 10.50
N SER A 222 10.95 9.15 10.72
CA SER A 222 9.49 9.09 10.59
C SER A 222 9.07 8.94 9.13
N SER A 223 8.08 8.10 8.86
CA SER A 223 7.54 7.93 7.52
C SER A 223 6.04 7.67 7.48
N ILE A 224 5.39 8.20 6.44
CA ILE A 224 4.03 7.82 6.05
C ILE A 224 4.08 7.37 4.59
N THR A 225 3.78 6.10 4.34
CA THR A 225 3.84 5.49 3.00
C THR A 225 2.50 4.93 2.56
N GLY A 226 2.34 4.74 1.25
CA GLY A 226 1.09 4.29 0.66
C GLY A 226 -0.01 5.34 0.82
N ILE A 227 0.31 6.62 0.72
CA ILE A 227 -0.69 7.69 0.87
C ILE A 227 -1.75 7.60 -0.24
N SER A 228 -1.35 7.28 -1.47
CA SER A 228 -2.24 7.07 -2.61
C SER A 228 -1.68 5.94 -3.47
N ASN A 229 -2.56 5.04 -3.93
CA ASN A 229 -2.18 3.76 -4.56
C ASN A 229 -2.76 3.53 -5.95
N ASP A 230 -3.91 4.13 -6.27
CA ASP A 230 -4.56 4.05 -7.57
C ASP A 230 -4.60 5.45 -8.20
N ILE A 231 -3.98 5.57 -9.38
CA ILE A 231 -3.88 6.84 -10.09
C ILE A 231 -5.23 7.29 -10.65
N ASN A 232 -6.15 6.36 -10.92
CA ASN A 232 -7.48 6.65 -11.47
C ASN A 232 -8.53 6.88 -10.38
N SER A 233 -8.16 6.71 -9.11
CA SER A 233 -9.09 6.91 -8.01
C SER A 233 -9.65 8.33 -8.04
N GLY A 234 -10.98 8.43 -7.97
CA GLY A 234 -11.67 9.71 -7.77
C GLY A 234 -11.37 10.35 -6.40
N ILE A 235 -10.67 9.63 -5.53
CA ILE A 235 -10.31 9.98 -4.16
C ILE A 235 -8.77 10.07 -4.07
N ALA A 236 -8.28 11.27 -3.76
CA ALA A 236 -6.89 11.46 -3.33
C ALA A 236 -6.79 11.35 -1.80
N ALA A 237 -5.58 11.13 -1.29
CA ALA A 237 -5.30 11.23 0.15
C ALA A 237 -5.78 12.55 0.78
N LEU A 238 -5.64 13.65 0.03
CA LEU A 238 -6.18 14.96 0.38
C LEU A 238 -7.45 15.26 -0.42
N GLN A 239 -8.61 15.27 0.24
CA GLN A 239 -9.89 15.51 -0.45
C GLN A 239 -10.39 16.98 -0.47
N ALA A 240 -9.91 17.86 0.42
CA ALA A 240 -10.42 19.23 0.59
C ALA A 240 -9.31 20.28 0.55
N ASP A 241 -9.67 21.51 0.21
CA ASP A 241 -8.74 22.58 -0.20
C ASP A 241 -7.79 23.10 0.90
N LYS A 242 -8.08 22.81 2.17
CA LYS A 242 -7.25 23.23 3.32
C LYS A 242 -6.29 22.14 3.82
N LYS A 243 -6.23 21.00 3.14
CA LYS A 243 -5.43 19.85 3.57
C LYS A 243 -4.03 19.89 2.99
N MET A 244 -3.04 19.41 3.74
CA MET A 244 -1.64 19.45 3.33
C MET A 244 -0.94 18.15 3.70
N LEU A 245 -0.11 17.67 2.77
CA LEU A 245 0.91 16.66 3.05
C LEU A 245 2.11 17.39 3.65
N ARG A 246 2.60 16.91 4.79
CA ARG A 246 3.72 17.54 5.49
C ARG A 246 4.81 16.52 5.78
N ALA A 247 6.04 16.86 5.45
CA ALA A 247 7.22 16.15 5.91
C ALA A 247 8.23 17.14 6.45
N TYR A 248 8.59 17.01 7.73
CA TYR A 248 9.49 17.91 8.43
C TYR A 248 10.66 17.15 9.08
N CYS A 249 11.79 17.85 9.26
CA CYS A 249 12.91 17.36 10.07
C CYS A 249 13.47 16.00 9.62
N GLY A 250 13.66 15.81 8.31
CA GLY A 250 14.17 14.56 7.73
C GLY A 250 13.14 13.43 7.63
N ALA A 251 11.86 13.70 7.88
CA ALA A 251 10.78 12.74 7.68
C ALA A 251 10.44 12.55 6.19
N VAL A 252 9.75 11.45 5.87
CA VAL A 252 9.38 11.09 4.50
C VAL A 252 7.86 10.88 4.39
N VAL A 253 7.23 11.51 3.40
CA VAL A 253 5.88 11.15 2.94
C VAL A 253 5.99 10.56 1.54
N ARG A 254 5.35 9.41 1.32
CA ARG A 254 5.47 8.65 0.07
C ARG A 254 4.12 8.21 -0.47
N GLU A 255 3.88 8.54 -1.73
CA GLU A 255 2.80 8.00 -2.56
C GLU A 255 3.38 6.91 -3.46
N GLU A 256 2.63 5.84 -3.68
CA GLU A 256 3.05 4.73 -4.54
C GLU A 256 1.88 4.23 -5.38
N TYR A 257 1.82 4.70 -6.61
CA TYR A 257 0.83 4.32 -7.60
C TYR A 257 1.28 3.02 -8.29
N ARG A 258 0.51 1.95 -8.11
CA ARG A 258 0.80 0.66 -8.74
C ARG A 258 0.08 0.55 -10.07
N LYS A 259 0.78 0.07 -11.11
CA LYS A 259 0.25 -0.12 -12.47
C LYS A 259 -0.55 1.08 -12.98
N PRO A 260 0.07 2.27 -13.08
CA PRO A 260 -0.62 3.44 -13.59
C PRO A 260 -1.08 3.21 -15.05
N THR A 261 -2.10 3.94 -15.47
CA THR A 261 -2.74 3.80 -16.79
C THR A 261 -2.11 4.65 -17.90
N PHE A 262 -1.15 5.52 -17.59
CA PHE A 262 -0.38 6.20 -18.63
C PHE A 262 0.73 5.29 -19.15
N GLU A 263 1.14 5.52 -20.39
CA GLU A 263 2.30 4.90 -21.00
C GLU A 263 3.40 5.94 -21.20
N LEU A 264 4.64 5.58 -20.87
CA LEU A 264 5.81 6.41 -21.13
C LEU A 264 6.31 6.17 -22.55
N SER A 265 6.46 7.23 -23.32
CA SER A 265 6.99 7.19 -24.70
C SER A 265 8.08 8.24 -24.89
N PHE A 266 8.73 8.22 -26.05
CA PHE A 266 9.75 9.21 -26.42
C PHE A 266 9.17 10.43 -27.15
N GLU A 267 7.90 10.36 -27.59
CA GLU A 267 7.24 11.40 -28.37
C GLU A 267 6.22 12.20 -27.57
N THR A 268 5.37 11.48 -26.81
CA THR A 268 4.22 12.08 -26.13
C THR A 268 4.49 12.24 -24.63
N PRO A 269 4.62 13.47 -24.13
CA PRO A 269 4.92 13.71 -22.73
C PRO A 269 3.74 13.40 -21.81
N VAL A 270 4.02 12.68 -20.74
CA VAL A 270 3.04 12.35 -19.70
C VAL A 270 3.04 13.41 -18.61
N PHE A 271 1.90 14.09 -18.44
CA PHE A 271 1.68 15.02 -17.34
C PHE A 271 0.93 14.31 -16.21
N VAL A 272 1.66 13.73 -15.25
CA VAL A 272 1.01 12.98 -14.14
C VAL A 272 0.13 13.88 -13.26
N THR A 273 0.30 15.20 -13.30
CA THR A 273 -0.58 16.19 -12.66
C THR A 273 -1.94 16.34 -13.32
N ASN A 274 -2.18 15.69 -14.47
CA ASN A 274 -3.52 15.61 -15.06
C ASN A 274 -4.41 14.61 -14.30
N TYR A 275 -3.83 13.70 -13.53
CA TYR A 275 -4.57 12.75 -12.70
C TYR A 275 -5.00 13.40 -11.39
N LYS A 276 -6.30 13.30 -11.07
CA LYS A 276 -6.89 13.95 -9.87
C LYS A 276 -6.25 13.49 -8.56
N SER A 277 -5.89 12.21 -8.47
CA SER A 277 -5.21 11.59 -7.33
C SER A 277 -3.85 12.25 -7.06
N VAL A 278 -3.07 12.49 -8.11
CA VAL A 278 -1.73 13.09 -8.08
C VAL A 278 -1.78 14.61 -7.91
N LYS A 279 -2.60 15.30 -8.70
CA LYS A 279 -2.70 16.78 -8.72
C LYS A 279 -2.92 17.38 -7.34
N ARG A 280 -3.68 16.67 -6.50
CA ARG A 280 -4.02 17.12 -5.15
C ARG A 280 -2.85 17.08 -4.17
N ASN A 281 -1.79 16.33 -4.50
CA ASN A 281 -0.60 16.16 -3.66
C ASN A 281 0.66 16.77 -4.31
N MET A 282 0.65 16.96 -5.63
CA MET A 282 1.72 17.58 -6.42
C MET A 282 1.09 18.45 -7.51
N ASN A 283 1.35 19.77 -7.49
CA ASN A 283 0.81 20.69 -8.50
C ASN A 283 1.76 20.91 -9.68
N ASN A 284 3.08 20.86 -9.47
CA ASN A 284 4.07 21.10 -10.52
C ASN A 284 5.21 20.08 -10.49
N MET A 285 5.29 19.28 -11.57
CA MET A 285 6.30 18.23 -11.75
C MET A 285 7.74 18.77 -11.82
N LYS A 286 7.93 20.03 -12.23
CA LYS A 286 9.26 20.69 -12.29
C LYS A 286 9.89 20.89 -10.91
N ASN A 287 9.10 20.79 -9.84
CA ASN A 287 9.60 20.87 -8.46
C ASN A 287 10.22 19.55 -7.97
N TYR A 288 10.23 18.50 -8.79
CA TYR A 288 10.68 17.16 -8.43
C TYR A 288 11.85 16.76 -9.32
N ASN A 289 12.80 16.04 -8.73
CA ASN A 289 13.82 15.30 -9.46
C ASN A 289 13.23 13.95 -9.85
N TRP A 290 13.23 13.65 -11.15
CA TRP A 290 12.64 12.44 -11.70
C TRP A 290 13.72 11.44 -12.08
N THR A 291 13.54 10.20 -11.65
CA THR A 291 14.43 9.07 -11.97
C THR A 291 13.61 7.83 -12.29
N SER A 292 14.21 6.84 -12.95
CA SER A 292 13.56 5.54 -13.19
C SER A 292 14.49 4.35 -12.99
N GLU A 293 13.90 3.19 -12.77
CA GLU A 293 14.56 1.88 -12.72
C GLU A 293 13.78 0.90 -13.63
N PRO A 294 14.36 0.41 -14.75
CA PRO A 294 15.64 0.83 -15.36
C PRO A 294 15.69 2.33 -15.69
N GLY A 295 16.90 2.90 -15.73
CA GLY A 295 17.11 4.31 -16.05
C GLY A 295 16.64 4.65 -17.47
N GLY A 296 16.04 5.82 -17.66
CA GLY A 296 15.52 6.24 -18.96
C GLY A 296 14.47 7.35 -18.93
N VAL A 297 13.90 7.69 -17.78
CA VAL A 297 12.92 8.79 -17.70
C VAL A 297 13.58 10.14 -17.49
N TYR A 298 13.07 11.16 -18.16
CA TYR A 298 13.43 12.55 -17.94
C TYR A 298 12.22 13.48 -18.07
N LEU A 299 12.35 14.69 -17.54
CA LEU A 299 11.33 15.74 -17.65
C LEU A 299 11.63 16.61 -18.87
N ASN A 300 10.68 16.72 -19.80
CA ASN A 300 10.86 17.53 -21.01
C ASN A 300 10.66 19.05 -20.72
N ASN A 301 10.94 19.89 -21.71
CA ASN A 301 10.82 21.36 -21.58
C ASN A 301 9.38 21.83 -21.26
N GLN A 302 8.38 21.08 -21.72
CA GLN A 302 6.96 21.34 -21.45
C GLN A 302 6.57 20.96 -20.01
N GLY A 303 7.39 20.17 -19.30
CA GLY A 303 7.16 19.74 -17.92
C GLY A 303 6.44 18.40 -17.77
N GLY A 304 6.38 17.57 -18.82
CA GLY A 304 5.89 16.20 -18.77
C GLY A 304 7.03 15.18 -18.82
N LEU A 305 6.76 13.94 -18.43
CA LEU A 305 7.72 12.84 -18.47
C LEU A 305 7.79 12.22 -19.85
N LEU A 306 9.00 12.00 -20.33
CA LEU A 306 9.32 11.19 -21.49
C LEU A 306 10.26 10.06 -21.08
N ALA A 307 10.29 9.00 -21.89
CA ALA A 307 11.28 7.94 -21.79
C ALA A 307 12.30 8.06 -22.93
N ASP A 308 13.57 7.83 -22.61
CA ASP A 308 14.71 7.88 -23.51
C ASP A 308 14.96 6.48 -24.11
N PRO A 309 14.66 6.25 -25.40
CA PRO A 309 14.85 4.96 -26.04
C PRO A 309 16.35 4.59 -26.13
N ALA A 310 17.27 5.57 -26.07
CA ALA A 310 18.71 5.31 -26.06
C ALA A 310 19.18 4.66 -24.75
N LYS A 311 18.33 4.62 -23.71
CA LYS A 311 18.58 3.89 -22.45
C LYS A 311 17.93 2.50 -22.41
N GLY A 312 17.31 2.08 -23.51
CA GLY A 312 16.64 0.80 -23.66
C GLY A 312 15.12 0.91 -23.67
N THR A 313 14.47 -0.20 -24.01
CA THR A 313 13.02 -0.28 -24.25
C THR A 313 12.31 -1.26 -23.30
N PRO A 314 12.50 -1.15 -21.96
CA PRO A 314 11.91 -2.09 -21.02
C PRO A 314 10.39 -1.97 -21.04
N SER A 315 9.65 -3.07 -21.01
CA SER A 315 8.17 -3.08 -21.07
C SER A 315 7.48 -2.28 -19.94
N SER A 316 8.18 -2.06 -18.83
CA SER A 316 7.74 -1.18 -17.75
C SER A 316 8.93 -0.60 -16.99
N MET A 317 8.71 0.51 -16.30
CA MET A 317 9.69 1.17 -15.45
C MET A 317 9.10 1.54 -14.10
N ARG A 318 9.92 1.48 -13.05
CA ARG A 318 9.62 2.13 -11.78
C ARG A 318 10.07 3.59 -11.86
N VAL A 319 9.13 4.55 -11.83
CA VAL A 319 9.44 5.98 -11.90
C VAL A 319 9.28 6.65 -10.55
N VAL A 320 10.23 7.50 -10.17
CA VAL A 320 10.25 8.17 -8.87
C VAL A 320 10.46 9.66 -9.06
N GLY A 321 9.48 10.47 -8.66
CA GLY A 321 9.61 11.89 -8.45
C GLY A 321 9.97 12.17 -6.99
N THR A 322 11.11 12.81 -6.74
CA THR A 322 11.54 13.19 -5.38
C THR A 322 11.66 14.69 -5.24
N ARG A 323 11.00 15.24 -4.23
CA ARG A 323 11.19 16.63 -3.79
C ARG A 323 11.67 16.64 -2.35
N GLN A 324 12.75 17.37 -2.09
CA GLN A 324 13.36 17.47 -0.77
C GLN A 324 13.59 18.93 -0.41
N ALA A 325 13.23 19.31 0.81
CA ALA A 325 13.61 20.61 1.34
C ALA A 325 15.12 20.67 1.61
N LYS A 326 15.77 21.79 1.30
CA LYS A 326 17.18 22.01 1.66
C LYS A 326 17.36 22.03 3.19
N ASN A 327 18.59 21.76 3.63
CA ASN A 327 18.95 21.79 5.04
C ASN A 327 18.96 23.25 5.56
N CYS A 328 18.64 23.41 6.86
CA CYS A 328 18.64 24.66 7.64
C CYS A 328 17.32 25.46 7.72
N CYS A 329 17.17 26.15 8.85
CA CYS A 329 16.06 26.92 9.43
C CYS A 329 15.48 28.06 8.57
N ILE A 330 15.91 28.16 7.31
CA ILE A 330 15.30 29.08 6.35
C ILE A 330 14.04 28.38 5.87
N VAL A 331 12.92 28.87 6.39
CA VAL A 331 11.59 28.57 5.87
C VAL A 331 11.58 29.07 4.42
N ASN A 332 12.05 28.26 3.48
CA ASN A 332 11.49 28.30 2.14
C ASN A 332 10.05 27.89 2.36
N TYR A 333 9.21 28.88 2.70
CA TYR A 333 7.77 28.76 2.66
C TYR A 333 7.50 28.07 1.34
N GLY A 334 6.96 26.85 1.45
CA GLY A 334 6.98 25.86 0.38
C GLY A 334 6.62 26.50 -0.94
N VAL A 335 7.22 26.02 -2.03
CA VAL A 335 6.95 26.48 -3.40
C VAL A 335 5.49 26.91 -3.50
N LYS A 336 5.27 28.22 -3.67
CA LYS A 336 3.95 28.84 -3.52
C LYS A 336 2.93 28.03 -4.32
N CYS A 337 1.78 27.78 -3.72
CA CYS A 337 0.69 27.01 -4.31
C CYS A 337 0.95 25.48 -4.45
N GLU A 338 1.93 24.88 -3.77
CA GLU A 338 2.01 23.42 -3.62
C GLU A 338 1.21 22.91 -2.40
N PRO A 339 0.41 21.84 -2.52
CA PRO A 339 -0.32 21.24 -1.40
C PRO A 339 0.61 20.49 -0.42
N THR A 340 1.81 20.14 -0.89
CA THR A 340 2.85 19.51 -0.08
C THR A 340 3.79 20.54 0.52
N GLN A 341 3.89 20.55 1.85
CA GLN A 341 4.78 21.41 2.62
C GLN A 341 5.96 20.61 3.18
N LEU A 342 7.17 20.97 2.75
CA LEU A 342 8.42 20.35 3.18
C LEU A 342 9.26 21.35 3.95
N LYS A 343 9.84 20.94 5.08
CA LYS A 343 10.75 21.77 5.89
C LYS A 343 11.88 20.93 6.45
N THR A 344 13.04 21.55 6.71
CA THR A 344 14.14 20.94 7.47
C THR A 344 14.49 19.53 6.96
N CYS A 345 14.90 19.40 5.69
CA CYS A 345 15.19 18.11 5.06
C CYS A 345 14.02 17.12 4.89
N GLY A 346 12.77 17.54 5.09
CA GLY A 346 11.62 16.71 4.77
C GLY A 346 11.55 16.35 3.29
N VAL A 347 11.08 15.13 3.01
CA VAL A 347 11.04 14.54 1.66
C VAL A 347 9.62 14.13 1.29
N HIS A 348 9.23 14.43 0.05
CA HIS A 348 8.07 13.84 -0.59
C HIS A 348 8.50 13.02 -1.80
N GLN A 349 8.02 11.79 -1.87
CA GLN A 349 8.24 10.88 -2.98
C GLN A 349 6.91 10.50 -3.63
N VAL A 350 6.86 10.60 -4.95
CA VAL A 350 5.77 10.11 -5.81
C VAL A 350 6.34 8.98 -6.64
N ILE A 351 5.85 7.77 -6.42
CA ILE A 351 6.38 6.56 -7.08
C ILE A 351 5.30 5.98 -7.99
N PHE A 352 5.71 5.57 -9.18
CA PHE A 352 4.94 4.76 -10.12
C PHE A 352 5.66 3.43 -10.28
N SER A 353 5.22 2.38 -9.59
CA SER A 353 6.02 1.16 -9.41
C SER A 353 6.16 0.30 -10.68
N GLU A 354 5.20 0.38 -11.59
CA GLU A 354 5.09 -0.47 -12.79
C GLU A 354 4.51 0.37 -13.94
N ALA A 355 5.13 1.51 -14.28
CA ALA A 355 4.66 2.37 -15.36
C ALA A 355 4.94 1.70 -16.72
N PRO A 356 3.91 1.37 -17.53
CA PRO A 356 4.12 0.76 -18.82
C PRO A 356 4.82 1.73 -19.78
N THR A 357 5.54 1.20 -20.75
CA THR A 357 6.21 1.99 -21.78
C THR A 357 5.68 1.65 -23.16
N ALA A 358 5.61 2.65 -24.03
CA ALA A 358 5.31 2.51 -25.45
C ALA A 358 6.43 3.14 -26.27
N PHE A 359 7.43 2.35 -26.60
CA PHE A 359 8.46 2.70 -27.58
C PHE A 359 8.04 2.14 -28.93
N THR A 360 7.25 2.90 -29.69
CA THR A 360 6.79 2.48 -31.01
C THR A 360 7.19 3.49 -32.05
N VAL A 361 7.52 3.00 -33.24
CA VAL A 361 7.67 3.82 -34.45
C VAL A 361 6.55 3.49 -35.42
N THR A 362 6.19 4.44 -36.26
CA THR A 362 5.13 4.31 -37.25
C THR A 362 5.75 4.06 -38.62
N ILE A 363 5.35 2.96 -39.26
CA ILE A 363 5.77 2.66 -40.62
C ILE A 363 4.59 2.94 -41.55
N THR A 364 4.69 3.98 -42.36
CA THR A 364 3.69 4.29 -43.37
C THR A 364 3.88 3.37 -44.57
N VAL A 365 2.88 2.55 -44.86
CA VAL A 365 2.92 1.61 -45.99
C VAL A 365 2.01 2.12 -47.08
N ASN A 366 2.57 2.48 -48.22
CA ASN A 366 1.84 2.88 -49.42
C ASN A 366 1.80 1.73 -50.41
N TYR A 367 0.59 1.33 -50.77
CA TYR A 367 0.32 0.33 -51.79
C TYR A 367 0.01 1.05 -53.10
N TRP A 368 0.90 0.91 -54.08
CA TRP A 368 0.79 1.47 -55.42
C TRP A 368 0.40 0.36 -56.39
N ILE A 369 -0.52 0.65 -57.30
CA ILE A 369 -1.00 -0.32 -58.30
C ILE A 369 -1.00 0.28 -59.70
N ASP A 370 -0.49 -0.48 -60.66
CA ASP A 370 -0.72 -0.28 -62.09
C ASP A 370 -1.86 -1.22 -62.53
N LEU A 371 -2.95 -0.62 -63.00
CA LEU A 371 -4.20 -1.31 -63.31
C LEU A 371 -4.31 -1.79 -64.75
N ASP A 372 -3.53 -1.20 -65.67
CA ASP A 372 -3.63 -1.44 -67.10
C ASP A 372 -2.30 -1.87 -67.73
N GLY A 373 -1.25 -2.02 -66.92
CA GLY A 373 0.08 -2.43 -67.36
C GLY A 373 0.80 -1.33 -68.16
N SER A 374 0.38 -0.07 -67.97
CA SER A 374 0.95 1.10 -68.66
C SER A 374 2.25 1.61 -68.03
N GLY A 375 2.54 1.21 -66.80
CA GLY A 375 3.60 1.74 -65.95
C GLY A 375 3.17 2.96 -65.10
N ASP A 376 1.92 3.41 -65.21
CA ASP A 376 1.39 4.54 -64.45
C ASP A 376 0.76 4.08 -63.12
N TYR A 377 1.56 4.08 -62.05
CA TYR A 377 1.14 3.65 -60.73
C TYR A 377 0.27 4.69 -59.99
N ILE A 378 -0.88 4.23 -59.49
CA ILE A 378 -1.76 5.03 -58.62
C ILE A 378 -1.69 4.56 -57.17
N LEU A 379 -1.72 5.51 -56.23
CA LEU A 379 -1.79 5.19 -54.81
C LEU A 379 -3.16 4.57 -54.50
N TYR A 380 -3.16 3.29 -54.17
CA TYR A 380 -4.38 2.56 -53.86
C TYR A 380 -4.75 2.69 -52.38
N LYS A 381 -3.78 2.51 -51.48
CA LYS A 381 -4.02 2.53 -50.03
C LYS A 381 -2.78 2.97 -49.26
N THR A 382 -2.99 3.73 -48.19
CA THR A 382 -1.97 3.98 -47.17
C THR A 382 -2.40 3.33 -45.86
N GLU A 383 -1.50 2.56 -45.26
CA GLU A 383 -1.61 2.08 -43.88
C GLU A 383 -0.50 2.68 -43.02
N SER A 384 -0.67 2.69 -41.70
CA SER A 384 0.36 3.18 -40.77
C SER A 384 0.43 2.29 -39.52
N PRO A 385 0.82 1.02 -39.68
CA PRO A 385 1.10 0.14 -38.55
C PRO A 385 2.16 0.72 -37.61
N LYS A 386 1.99 0.46 -36.31
CA LYS A 386 2.96 0.76 -35.26
C LYS A 386 3.76 -0.48 -34.93
N TYR A 387 5.07 -0.36 -34.93
CA TYR A 387 6.01 -1.42 -34.54
C TYR A 387 6.72 -1.01 -33.26
N LYS A 388 7.06 -1.96 -32.39
CA LYS A 388 7.94 -1.67 -31.26
C LYS A 388 9.31 -1.30 -31.81
N LEU A 389 9.98 -0.37 -31.14
CA LEU A 389 11.35 -0.02 -31.48
C LEU A 389 12.24 -1.26 -31.38
N GLY A 390 12.96 -1.59 -32.44
CA GLY A 390 13.78 -2.80 -32.57
C GLY A 390 13.03 -4.05 -33.06
N GLU A 391 11.73 -3.95 -33.35
CA GLU A 391 10.95 -5.05 -33.93
C GLU A 391 11.27 -5.19 -35.42
N MET A 392 11.31 -6.44 -35.91
CA MET A 392 11.47 -6.68 -37.34
C MET A 392 10.17 -6.38 -38.10
N VAL A 393 10.27 -5.51 -39.09
CA VAL A 393 9.21 -5.24 -40.07
C VAL A 393 9.38 -6.22 -41.21
N SER A 394 8.43 -7.16 -41.36
CA SER A 394 8.45 -8.10 -42.48
C SER A 394 7.81 -7.50 -43.72
N ILE A 395 8.61 -7.31 -44.77
CA ILE A 395 8.14 -6.83 -46.08
C ILE A 395 7.19 -7.85 -46.71
N GLU A 396 7.45 -9.15 -46.51
CA GLU A 396 6.58 -10.21 -47.02
C GLU A 396 5.19 -10.21 -46.36
N GLU A 397 5.13 -10.03 -45.04
CA GLU A 397 3.84 -9.89 -44.34
C GLU A 397 3.09 -8.63 -44.77
N LEU A 398 3.80 -7.53 -45.05
CA LEU A 398 3.19 -6.30 -45.55
C LEU A 398 2.62 -6.47 -46.96
N LYS A 399 3.29 -7.22 -47.85
CA LYS A 399 2.75 -7.57 -49.18
C LYS A 399 1.47 -8.39 -49.07
N ALA A 400 1.46 -9.40 -48.20
CA ALA A 400 0.31 -10.28 -48.01
C ALA A 400 -0.96 -9.54 -47.54
N LYS A 401 -0.82 -8.35 -46.96
CA LYS A 401 -1.93 -7.47 -46.58
C LYS A 401 -2.53 -6.67 -47.75
N HIS A 402 -1.93 -6.72 -48.94
CA HIS A 402 -2.50 -6.05 -50.11
C HIS A 402 -3.90 -6.63 -50.40
N PRO A 403 -4.96 -5.81 -50.55
CA PRO A 403 -6.33 -6.30 -50.70
C PRO A 403 -6.61 -7.20 -51.91
N PHE A 404 -5.69 -7.27 -52.87
CA PHE A 404 -5.76 -8.12 -54.05
C PHE A 404 -4.59 -9.10 -54.17
N ALA A 405 -3.96 -9.50 -53.07
CA ALA A 405 -2.78 -10.37 -53.07
C ALA A 405 -2.89 -11.64 -53.95
N ASP A 406 -4.11 -12.12 -54.24
CA ASP A 406 -4.38 -13.29 -55.08
C ASP A 406 -4.53 -12.99 -56.59
N GLY A 407 -4.49 -11.73 -57.03
CA GLY A 407 -4.78 -11.31 -58.41
C GLY A 407 -3.88 -10.21 -58.98
N VAL A 408 -2.91 -9.72 -58.20
CA VAL A 408 -1.88 -8.77 -58.65
C VAL A 408 -0.50 -9.36 -58.37
N SER A 409 0.45 -9.10 -59.26
CA SER A 409 1.85 -9.49 -59.11
C SER A 409 2.61 -8.38 -58.41
N PHE A 410 3.40 -8.73 -57.39
CA PHE A 410 4.33 -7.78 -56.76
C PHE A 410 5.48 -7.48 -57.72
N VAL A 411 5.74 -6.21 -57.98
CA VAL A 411 6.78 -5.74 -58.90
C VAL A 411 8.04 -5.40 -58.13
N GLU A 412 7.92 -4.44 -57.21
CA GLU A 412 9.04 -3.98 -56.39
C GLU A 412 8.57 -3.30 -55.11
N GLY A 413 9.52 -3.13 -54.17
CA GLY A 413 9.25 -2.50 -52.90
C GLY A 413 10.47 -1.73 -52.41
N HIS A 414 10.21 -0.63 -51.71
CA HIS A 414 11.24 0.16 -51.07
C HIS A 414 10.86 0.34 -49.60
N PRO A 415 11.60 -0.27 -48.65
CA PRO A 415 12.78 -1.14 -48.83
C PRO A 415 12.42 -2.54 -49.40
N VAL A 416 13.43 -3.21 -49.99
CA VAL A 416 13.29 -4.52 -50.66
C VAL A 416 13.35 -5.72 -49.72
N SER A 417 13.80 -5.53 -48.48
CA SER A 417 14.00 -6.60 -47.49
C SER A 417 13.47 -6.18 -46.12
N ASP A 418 13.21 -7.18 -45.29
CA ASP A 418 12.87 -6.99 -43.87
C ASP A 418 13.92 -6.11 -43.20
N PHE A 419 13.45 -5.26 -42.28
CA PHE A 419 14.30 -4.29 -41.60
C PHE A 419 13.85 -4.10 -40.16
N GLU A 420 14.76 -3.64 -39.31
CA GLU A 420 14.46 -3.33 -37.92
C GLU A 420 13.78 -1.95 -37.82
N ALA A 421 12.69 -1.88 -37.07
CA ALA A 421 11.92 -0.66 -36.83
C ALA A 421 12.68 0.27 -35.87
N THR A 422 13.56 1.11 -36.40
CA THR A 422 14.42 2.01 -35.62
C THR A 422 13.96 3.47 -35.61
N GLU A 423 13.17 3.87 -36.60
CA GLU A 423 12.57 5.20 -36.73
C GLU A 423 11.28 5.15 -37.55
N ASP A 424 10.54 6.26 -37.57
CA ASP A 424 9.41 6.40 -38.48
C ASP A 424 9.88 6.26 -39.92
N GLY A 425 9.19 5.42 -40.68
CA GLY A 425 9.64 5.01 -42.00
C GLY A 425 8.50 4.99 -43.01
N THR A 426 8.85 4.99 -44.29
CA THR A 426 7.89 4.77 -45.37
C THR A 426 8.29 3.54 -46.17
N VAL A 427 7.34 2.65 -46.36
CA VAL A 427 7.43 1.49 -47.26
C VAL A 427 6.53 1.75 -48.45
N ASN A 428 7.07 1.73 -49.65
CA ASN A 428 6.28 1.75 -50.88
C ASN A 428 6.31 0.35 -51.49
N LEU A 429 5.14 -0.23 -51.76
CA LEU A 429 4.98 -1.53 -52.39
C LEU A 429 4.21 -1.36 -53.69
N TYR A 430 4.80 -1.81 -54.80
CA TYR A 430 4.27 -1.64 -56.16
C TYR A 430 3.76 -2.98 -56.68
N PHE A 431 2.53 -2.97 -57.21
CA PHE A 431 1.85 -4.14 -57.74
C PHE A 431 1.35 -3.87 -59.16
N GLU A 432 1.43 -4.88 -60.01
CA GLU A 432 0.87 -4.88 -61.36
C GLU A 432 -0.24 -5.92 -61.43
N GLY A 433 -1.40 -5.57 -61.98
CA GLY A 433 -2.36 -6.58 -62.34
C GLY A 433 -3.69 -6.04 -62.81
N ASP A 434 -4.32 -6.81 -63.69
CA ASP A 434 -5.72 -6.61 -64.03
C ASP A 434 -6.55 -6.81 -62.76
N ILE A 435 -7.21 -5.76 -62.27
CA ILE A 435 -8.32 -5.99 -61.33
C ILE A 435 -9.36 -6.78 -62.10
N ILE A 436 -9.33 -8.11 -61.96
CA ILE A 436 -10.42 -8.97 -62.38
C ILE A 436 -11.57 -8.58 -61.46
N THR A 437 -12.41 -7.64 -61.89
CA THR A 437 -13.72 -7.41 -61.32
C THR A 437 -14.47 -8.74 -61.43
N LYS A 438 -14.44 -9.54 -60.36
CA LYS A 438 -15.37 -10.65 -60.20
C LYS A 438 -16.77 -10.04 -60.24
N LYS A 439 -17.48 -10.31 -61.33
CA LYS A 439 -18.92 -10.07 -61.47
C LYS A 439 -19.70 -10.76 -60.36
#